data_AF-A0A2V6Z211-F1
#
_entry.id   AF-A0A2V6Z211-F1
#
_cell.length_a   1.000
_cell.length_b   1.000
_cell.length_c   1.000
_cell.angle_alpha   90.00
_cell.angle_beta   90.00
_cell.angle_gamma   90.00
#
_symmetry.space_group_name_H-M   'P 1'
#
loop_
_entity.id
_entity.type
_entity.pdbx_description
1 polymer ?
#
loop_
_entity_poly.entity_id
_entity_poly.type
_entity_poly.pdbx_seq_one_letter_code
_entity_poly.pdbx_strand_id
1 'polypeptide(L)'
;MDESKRSFIKQSVGLIAAGGLVAGAAKHAETVEPPELPASMKAPGAGLGEYGSPAKYEGKVTRTLIRSQPGTTGSGASRTPLESLEGMITPSGLHFERHHSGVPDIDPDQHRLLIHGMVKRPLIFTVAALLRYPMISRIHF
;
A
#
# COMPACT_ATOMS: atom_id res chain seq x y z
N MET A 1 -50.60 -5.03 26.14
CA MET A 1 -50.56 -3.90 25.19
C MET A 1 -51.80 -3.07 25.46
N ASP A 2 -51.61 -1.84 25.92
CA ASP A 2 -52.62 -1.00 26.59
C ASP A 2 -53.77 -0.55 25.65
N GLU A 3 -55.00 -0.55 26.16
CA GLU A 3 -56.24 -0.39 25.38
C GLU A 3 -56.36 1.00 24.74
N SER A 4 -55.78 2.01 25.39
CA SER A 4 -55.73 3.39 24.89
C SER A 4 -54.94 3.52 23.58
N LYS A 5 -53.87 2.73 23.41
CA LYS A 5 -53.03 2.74 22.19
C LYS A 5 -53.77 2.19 20.98
N ARG A 6 -54.69 1.24 21.19
CA ARG A 6 -55.53 0.69 20.11
C ARG A 6 -56.63 1.65 19.68
N SER A 7 -57.17 2.44 20.61
CA SER A 7 -58.19 3.45 20.28
C SER A 7 -57.59 4.62 19.48
N PHE A 8 -56.39 5.07 19.85
CA PHE A 8 -55.69 6.15 19.14
C PHE A 8 -55.46 5.80 17.65
N ILE A 9 -54.94 4.59 17.37
CA ILE A 9 -54.68 4.14 15.99
C ILE A 9 -55.97 4.06 15.16
N LYS A 10 -57.08 3.62 15.76
CA LYS A 10 -58.38 3.55 15.06
C LYS A 10 -58.95 4.93 14.77
N GLN A 11 -58.76 5.90 15.66
CA GLN A 11 -59.19 7.28 15.43
C GLN A 11 -58.31 8.01 14.39
N SER A 12 -57.02 7.65 14.28
CA SER A 12 -56.12 8.24 13.27
C SER A 12 -56.51 7.89 11.83
N VAL A 13 -57.11 6.72 11.60
CA VAL A 13 -57.54 6.29 10.26
C VAL A 13 -58.79 7.05 9.78
N GLY A 14 -59.64 7.53 10.71
CA GLY A 14 -60.88 8.25 10.36
C GLY A 14 -60.69 9.70 9.88
N LEU A 15 -59.54 10.32 10.15
CA LEU A 15 -59.29 11.75 9.84
C LEU A 15 -58.70 11.99 8.44
N ILE A 16 -58.34 10.95 7.70
CA ILE A 16 -57.77 11.08 6.35
C ILE A 16 -58.87 11.18 5.26
N ALA A 17 -60.11 10.82 5.57
CA ALA A 17 -61.17 10.73 4.57
C ALA A 17 -61.91 12.06 4.23
N ALA A 18 -61.65 13.17 4.94
CA ALA A 18 -62.40 14.43 4.74
C ALA A 18 -61.56 15.65 4.30
N GLY A 19 -60.25 15.49 4.08
CA GLY A 19 -59.35 16.56 3.64
C GLY A 19 -58.93 16.40 2.18
N GLY A 20 -59.87 16.55 1.26
CA GLY A 20 -59.59 16.51 -0.17
C GLY A 20 -58.66 17.65 -0.62
N LEU A 21 -57.69 17.28 -1.48
CA LEU A 21 -57.26 18.04 -2.66
C LEU A 21 -56.61 19.42 -2.44
N VAL A 22 -55.35 19.40 -2.00
CA VAL A 22 -54.33 20.29 -2.60
C VAL A 22 -53.16 19.42 -3.03
N ALA A 23 -53.36 18.67 -4.11
CA ALA A 23 -52.25 18.07 -4.86
C ALA A 23 -51.54 19.19 -5.62
N GLY A 24 -50.73 19.98 -4.91
CA GLY A 24 -49.72 20.79 -5.55
C GLY A 24 -48.89 19.87 -6.42
N ALA A 25 -48.72 20.22 -7.69
CA ALA A 25 -47.88 19.51 -8.63
C ALA A 25 -46.43 19.54 -8.12
N ALA A 26 -46.09 18.61 -7.22
CA ALA A 26 -44.73 18.26 -6.96
C ALA A 26 -44.20 17.73 -8.28
N LYS A 27 -43.32 18.50 -8.93
CA LYS A 27 -42.50 17.97 -10.01
C LYS A 27 -41.91 16.67 -9.48
N HIS A 28 -42.26 15.54 -10.09
CA HIS A 28 -41.56 14.30 -9.83
C HIS A 28 -40.08 14.63 -9.97
N ALA A 29 -39.33 14.54 -8.86
CA ALA A 29 -37.89 14.49 -8.96
C ALA A 29 -37.61 13.32 -9.92
N GLU A 30 -36.87 13.57 -10.99
CA GLU A 30 -36.44 12.50 -11.87
C GLU A 30 -35.80 11.43 -10.99
N THR A 31 -36.38 10.23 -11.02
CA THR A 31 -35.82 9.08 -10.32
C THR A 31 -34.51 8.75 -11.00
N VAL A 32 -33.41 9.31 -10.48
CA VAL A 32 -32.07 8.88 -10.87
C VAL A 32 -31.96 7.43 -10.42
N GLU A 33 -31.96 6.51 -11.39
CA GLU A 33 -31.69 5.11 -11.07
C GLU A 33 -30.33 5.01 -10.37
N PRO A 34 -30.23 4.25 -9.27
CA PRO A 34 -28.96 4.07 -8.60
C PRO A 34 -27.93 3.53 -9.61
N PRO A 35 -26.76 4.16 -9.73
CA PRO A 35 -25.75 3.70 -10.67
C PRO A 35 -25.36 2.26 -10.35
N GLU A 36 -25.07 1.47 -11.38
CA GLU A 36 -24.58 0.11 -11.16
C GLU A 36 -23.32 0.12 -10.29
N LEU A 37 -23.38 -0.59 -9.17
CA LEU A 37 -22.25 -0.70 -8.26
C LEU A 37 -21.15 -1.58 -8.88
N PRO A 38 -19.87 -1.18 -8.80
CA PRO A 38 -18.77 -2.01 -9.23
C PRO A 38 -18.67 -3.28 -8.37
N ALA A 39 -18.10 -4.34 -8.93
CA ALA A 39 -17.99 -5.65 -8.25
C ALA A 39 -17.26 -5.55 -6.89
N SER A 40 -16.28 -4.64 -6.77
CA SER A 40 -15.54 -4.38 -5.53
C SER A 40 -16.40 -3.87 -4.37
N MET A 41 -17.62 -3.39 -4.63
CA MET A 41 -18.57 -2.93 -3.62
C MET A 41 -19.62 -4.00 -3.23
N LYS A 42 -19.58 -5.18 -3.84
CA LYS A 42 -20.58 -6.25 -3.65
C LYS A 42 -20.12 -7.36 -2.71
N ALA A 43 -18.81 -7.47 -2.45
CA ALA A 43 -18.24 -8.49 -1.59
C ALA A 43 -16.94 -8.00 -0.91
N PRO A 44 -16.57 -8.56 0.26
CA PRO A 44 -15.27 -8.33 0.87
C PRO A 44 -14.10 -8.70 -0.06
N GLY A 45 -12.97 -8.00 0.12
CA GLY A 45 -11.73 -8.26 -0.62
C GLY A 45 -10.96 -9.50 -0.15
N ALA A 46 -9.71 -9.60 -0.59
CA ALA A 46 -8.80 -10.67 -0.17
C ALA A 46 -8.46 -10.57 1.34
N GLY A 47 -8.09 -11.71 1.93
CA GLY A 47 -7.59 -11.76 3.31
C GLY A 47 -6.22 -11.09 3.48
N LEU A 48 -5.79 -10.95 4.74
CA LEU A 48 -4.48 -10.40 5.09
C LEU A 48 -3.35 -11.33 4.63
N GLY A 49 -2.19 -10.76 4.30
CA GLY A 49 -0.99 -11.50 3.86
C GLY A 49 0.25 -11.15 4.68
N GLU A 50 1.27 -12.01 4.61
CA GLU A 50 2.52 -11.87 5.37
C GLU A 50 3.43 -10.75 4.84
N TYR A 51 3.42 -10.53 3.52
CA TYR A 51 4.22 -9.49 2.86
C TYR A 51 3.43 -8.83 1.72
N GLY A 52 3.56 -7.51 1.61
CA GLY A 52 2.85 -6.73 0.60
C GLY A 52 3.49 -6.82 -0.79
N SER A 53 2.70 -6.58 -1.83
CA SER A 53 3.19 -6.36 -3.19
C SER A 53 2.38 -5.25 -3.84
N PRO A 54 2.93 -4.52 -4.83
CA PRO A 54 2.18 -3.52 -5.57
C PRO A 54 0.90 -4.10 -6.19
N ALA A 55 -0.09 -3.25 -6.40
CA ALA A 55 -1.30 -3.66 -7.10
C ALA A 55 -0.94 -4.18 -8.50
N LYS A 56 -1.70 -5.18 -9.00
CA LYS A 56 -1.46 -5.77 -10.34
C LYS A 56 -1.45 -4.74 -11.48
N TYR A 57 -2.12 -3.60 -11.30
CA TYR A 57 -2.19 -2.52 -12.29
C TYR A 57 -0.87 -1.74 -12.40
N GLU A 58 -0.01 -1.80 -11.38
CA GLU A 58 1.31 -1.18 -11.32
C GLU A 58 2.43 -2.12 -11.80
N GLY A 59 2.10 -3.26 -12.43
CA GLY A 59 3.09 -4.27 -12.84
C GLY A 59 4.14 -3.80 -13.85
N LYS A 60 3.98 -2.59 -14.42
CA LYS A 60 4.97 -1.96 -15.32
C LYS A 60 5.99 -1.10 -14.57
N VAL A 61 5.69 -0.69 -13.35
CA VAL A 61 6.59 0.12 -12.51
C VAL A 61 7.66 -0.80 -11.93
N THR A 62 8.74 -0.96 -12.69
CA THR A 62 9.85 -1.87 -12.39
C THR A 62 11.18 -1.17 -12.68
N ARG A 63 12.29 -1.72 -12.19
CA ARG A 63 13.61 -1.21 -12.55
C ARG A 63 13.81 -1.27 -14.07
N THR A 64 14.36 -0.19 -14.63
CA THR A 64 14.58 -0.06 -16.07
C THR A 64 16.05 -0.26 -16.43
N LEU A 65 16.34 -0.38 -17.74
CA LEU A 65 17.70 -0.48 -18.27
C LEU A 65 18.57 -1.56 -17.60
N ILE A 66 17.98 -2.68 -17.22
CA ILE A 66 18.68 -3.84 -16.64
C ILE A 66 19.64 -4.40 -17.69
N ARG A 67 20.94 -4.18 -17.51
CA ARG A 67 21.98 -4.58 -18.47
C ARG A 67 23.21 -5.09 -17.74
N SER A 68 23.72 -6.23 -18.19
CA SER A 68 25.07 -6.68 -17.85
C SER A 68 26.09 -6.07 -18.80
N GLN A 69 27.32 -5.89 -18.34
CA GLN A 69 28.44 -5.59 -19.22
C GLN A 69 28.63 -6.76 -20.20
N PRO A 70 28.77 -6.51 -21.52
CA PRO A 70 28.98 -7.58 -22.49
C PRO A 70 30.10 -8.52 -22.08
N GLY A 71 29.84 -9.84 -22.14
CA GLY A 71 30.80 -10.87 -21.78
C GLY A 71 30.97 -11.11 -20.27
N THR A 72 30.13 -10.52 -19.42
CA THR A 72 30.18 -10.74 -17.96
C THR A 72 28.87 -11.31 -17.42
N THR A 73 28.97 -12.02 -16.29
CA THR A 73 27.84 -12.39 -15.45
C THR A 73 27.99 -11.64 -14.13
N GLY A 74 26.96 -10.90 -13.72
CA GLY A 74 26.96 -10.17 -12.44
C GLY A 74 27.62 -8.79 -12.45
N SER A 75 28.29 -8.36 -13.52
CA SER A 75 28.72 -6.97 -13.67
C SER A 75 27.69 -6.22 -14.52
N GLY A 76 27.02 -5.22 -13.95
CA GLY A 76 25.87 -4.61 -14.61
C GLY A 76 25.18 -3.55 -13.78
N ALA A 77 24.14 -2.95 -14.34
CA ALA A 77 23.32 -1.98 -13.62
C ALA A 77 21.85 -2.08 -14.04
N SER A 78 21.00 -1.57 -13.17
CA SER A 78 19.61 -1.21 -13.45
C SER A 78 19.37 0.25 -13.05
N ARG A 79 18.20 0.80 -13.36
CA ARG A 79 17.81 2.16 -12.96
C ARG A 79 16.46 2.16 -12.27
N THR A 80 16.30 3.08 -11.32
CA THR A 80 15.00 3.41 -10.73
C THR A 80 14.11 4.05 -11.82
N PRO A 81 12.82 3.67 -11.95
CA PRO A 81 11.88 4.32 -12.85
C PRO A 81 11.39 5.66 -12.27
N LEU A 82 12.28 6.65 -12.14
CA LEU A 82 12.01 7.92 -11.46
C LEU A 82 10.77 8.64 -12.03
N GLU A 83 10.50 8.49 -13.32
CA GLU A 83 9.34 9.06 -14.01
C GLU A 83 7.99 8.50 -13.54
N SER A 84 8.00 7.34 -12.87
CA SER A 84 6.81 6.68 -12.33
C SER A 84 6.72 6.81 -10.81
N LEU A 85 7.64 7.54 -10.17
CA LEU A 85 7.71 7.72 -8.73
C LEU A 85 7.47 9.18 -8.35
N GLU A 86 6.91 9.35 -7.16
CA GLU A 86 6.65 10.66 -6.57
C GLU A 86 7.28 10.76 -5.19
N GLY A 87 7.62 11.98 -4.78
CA GLY A 87 8.22 12.25 -3.48
C GLY A 87 9.72 11.95 -3.41
N MET A 88 10.21 11.67 -2.19
CA MET A 88 11.66 11.62 -1.90
C MET A 88 12.20 10.21 -1.62
N ILE A 89 11.35 9.26 -1.22
CA ILE A 89 11.79 7.92 -0.81
C ILE A 89 11.56 6.94 -1.94
N THR A 90 12.64 6.41 -2.51
CA THR A 90 12.54 5.34 -3.50
C THR A 90 12.20 4.02 -2.81
N PRO A 91 11.13 3.29 -3.20
CA PRO A 91 10.83 1.97 -2.65
C PRO A 91 11.99 0.99 -2.84
N SER A 92 12.33 0.19 -1.82
CA SER A 92 13.53 -0.67 -1.86
C SER A 92 13.59 -1.61 -3.07
N GLY A 93 12.45 -2.17 -3.49
CA GLY A 93 12.36 -3.03 -4.68
C GLY A 93 12.58 -2.29 -6.02
N LEU A 94 12.56 -0.96 -6.02
CA LEU A 94 12.76 -0.10 -7.19
C LEU A 94 14.04 0.71 -7.12
N HIS A 95 14.76 0.71 -5.99
CA HIS A 95 16.07 1.35 -5.90
C HIS A 95 17.01 0.71 -6.92
N PHE A 96 17.71 1.54 -7.71
CA PHE A 96 18.63 1.07 -8.72
C PHE A 96 19.70 0.15 -8.13
N GLU A 97 20.24 -0.71 -8.97
CA GLU A 97 21.33 -1.60 -8.60
C GLU A 97 22.54 -1.39 -9.49
N ARG A 98 23.73 -1.53 -8.91
CA ARG A 98 24.99 -1.65 -9.63
C ARG A 98 25.81 -2.76 -8.98
N HIS A 99 26.08 -3.80 -9.75
CA HIS A 99 26.95 -4.91 -9.33
C HIS A 99 28.20 -4.96 -10.21
N HIS A 100 29.31 -5.44 -9.64
CA HIS A 100 30.53 -5.75 -10.40
C HIS A 100 30.84 -7.25 -10.42
N SER A 101 30.23 -8.03 -9.52
CA SER A 101 30.38 -9.48 -9.40
C SER A 101 29.09 -10.16 -8.89
N GLY A 102 27.92 -9.62 -9.22
CA GLY A 102 26.62 -10.12 -8.80
C GLY A 102 26.22 -9.74 -7.37
N VAL A 103 25.09 -10.29 -6.92
CA VAL A 103 24.59 -10.14 -5.54
C VAL A 103 25.07 -11.36 -4.75
N PRO A 104 25.89 -11.18 -3.70
CA PRO A 104 26.35 -12.30 -2.89
C PRO A 104 25.23 -12.81 -1.97
N ASP A 105 25.15 -14.12 -1.80
CA ASP A 105 24.33 -14.76 -0.77
C ASP A 105 25.19 -14.92 0.49
N ILE A 106 24.93 -14.11 1.51
CA ILE A 106 25.75 -14.03 2.73
C ILE A 106 24.86 -14.34 3.93
N ASP A 107 25.18 -15.43 4.63
CA ASP A 107 24.62 -15.72 5.96
C ASP A 107 25.04 -14.60 6.94
N PRO A 108 24.09 -13.84 7.53
CA PRO A 108 24.39 -12.80 8.51
C PRO A 108 25.19 -13.29 9.72
N ASP A 109 25.05 -14.55 10.11
CA ASP A 109 25.77 -15.15 11.24
C ASP A 109 27.24 -15.44 10.91
N GLN A 110 27.55 -15.62 9.62
CA GLN A 110 28.93 -15.77 9.12
C GLN A 110 29.57 -14.44 8.73
N HIS A 111 28.79 -13.37 8.54
CA HIS A 111 29.32 -12.08 8.12
C HIS A 111 30.25 -11.45 9.17
N ARG A 112 31.40 -10.93 8.71
CA ARG A 112 32.43 -10.29 9.55
C ARG A 112 32.87 -8.96 8.93
N LEU A 113 32.90 -7.90 9.74
CA LEU A 113 33.52 -6.62 9.38
C LEU A 113 34.88 -6.50 10.07
N LEU A 114 35.95 -6.42 9.28
CA LEU A 114 37.31 -6.18 9.79
C LEU A 114 37.67 -4.69 9.69
N ILE A 115 38.09 -4.10 10.79
CA ILE A 115 38.71 -2.77 10.86
C ILE A 115 40.19 -2.96 11.20
N HIS A 116 41.10 -2.55 10.30
CA HIS A 116 42.55 -2.70 10.46
C HIS A 116 43.31 -1.54 9.78
N GLY A 117 44.65 -1.55 9.81
CA GLY A 117 45.49 -0.51 9.22
C GLY A 117 46.07 0.44 10.27
N MET A 118 45.91 1.76 10.10
CA MET A 118 46.42 2.80 11.02
C MET A 118 45.53 2.93 12.27
N VAL A 119 45.33 1.83 12.98
CA VAL A 119 44.57 1.76 14.23
C VAL A 119 45.44 1.18 15.33
N LYS A 120 45.21 1.60 16.58
CA LYS A 120 45.95 1.05 17.73
C LYS A 120 45.74 -0.47 17.89
N ARG A 121 44.53 -0.95 17.57
CA ARG A 121 44.16 -2.36 17.65
C ARG A 121 43.17 -2.71 16.54
N PRO A 122 43.50 -3.68 15.65
CA PRO A 122 42.54 -4.16 14.67
C PRO A 122 41.41 -4.94 15.35
N LEU A 123 40.20 -4.87 14.79
CA LEU A 123 38.99 -5.46 15.35
C LEU A 123 38.15 -6.15 14.27
N ILE A 124 37.50 -7.25 14.65
CA ILE A 124 36.50 -7.94 13.83
C ILE A 124 35.15 -7.85 14.53
N PHE A 125 34.10 -7.51 13.79
CA PHE A 125 32.72 -7.40 14.28
C PHE A 125 31.79 -8.38 13.59
N THR A 126 30.87 -8.99 14.35
CA THR A 126 29.69 -9.66 13.81
C THR A 126 28.55 -8.65 13.60
N VAL A 127 27.52 -9.00 12.85
CA VAL A 127 26.31 -8.16 12.71
C VAL A 127 25.69 -7.86 14.08
N ALA A 128 25.56 -8.88 14.94
CA ALA A 128 25.05 -8.72 16.30
C ALA A 128 25.90 -7.77 17.17
N ALA A 129 27.21 -7.68 16.95
CA ALA A 129 28.07 -6.72 17.65
C ALA A 129 27.86 -5.29 17.14
N LEU A 130 27.70 -5.11 15.82
CA LEU A 130 27.44 -3.80 15.21
C LEU A 130 26.12 -3.20 15.70
N LEU A 131 25.07 -4.02 15.82
CA LEU A 131 23.74 -3.60 16.28
C LEU A 131 23.67 -3.12 17.74
N ARG A 132 24.76 -3.26 18.52
CA ARG A 132 24.86 -2.75 19.89
C ARG A 132 25.32 -1.29 19.98
N TYR A 133 25.77 -0.70 18.86
CA TYR A 133 26.18 0.70 18.82
C TYR A 133 24.97 1.63 18.61
N PRO A 134 25.07 2.92 19.00
CA PRO A 134 24.01 3.89 18.75
C PRO A 134 23.65 4.01 17.26
N MET A 135 22.36 3.92 16.95
CA MET A 135 21.85 4.05 15.57
C MET A 135 21.50 5.50 15.25
N ILE A 136 21.81 5.92 14.01
CA ILE A 136 21.47 7.25 13.49
C ILE A 136 20.74 7.06 12.15
N SER A 137 19.63 7.78 11.96
CA SER A 137 18.90 7.82 10.68
C SER A 137 19.22 9.09 9.91
N ARG A 138 19.47 8.96 8.60
CA ARG A 138 19.72 10.06 7.66
C ARG A 138 19.15 9.72 6.29
N ILE A 139 18.78 10.75 5.53
CA ILE A 139 18.37 10.63 4.12
C ILE A 139 19.53 11.14 3.26
N HIS A 140 20.01 10.27 2.35
CA HIS A 140 21.08 10.54 1.38
C HIS A 140 20.67 10.01 0.01
N PHE A 141 21.25 10.55 -1.07
CA PHE A 141 20.98 10.16 -2.46
C PHE A 141 22.29 9.83 -3.19
#